data_AF-A0A3M1I698-F1
#
_entry.id   AF-A0A3M1I698-F1
#
_cell.length_a   1.000
_cell.length_b   1.000
_cell.length_c   1.000
_cell.angle_alpha   90.00
_cell.angle_beta   90.00
_cell.angle_gamma   90.00
#
_symmetry.space_group_name_H-M   'P 1'
#
loop_
_entity.id
_entity.type
_entity.pdbx_description
1 polymer ?
#
loop_
_entity_poly.entity_id
_entity_poly.type
_entity_poly.pdbx_seq_one_letter_code
_entity_poly.pdbx_strand_id
1 'polypeptide(L)' 'MGGKSLIDKVISETNLPEELIKEELYSLIRQAGLSPETIKEENLREVLVEYLQEVILQAQKSFGETSL' A
#
# COMPACT_ATOMS: atom_id res chain seq x y z
N MET A 1 5.41 18.65 2.11
CA MET A 1 6.07 17.36 2.44
C MET A 1 6.64 16.77 1.15
N GLY A 2 7.83 16.18 1.19
CA GLY A 2 8.37 15.41 0.06
C GLY A 2 7.79 13.99 0.05
N GLY A 3 7.86 13.29 -1.08
CA GLY A 3 7.28 11.95 -1.24
C GLY A 3 7.81 10.95 -0.21
N LYS A 4 9.13 10.97 0.02
CA LYS A 4 9.78 10.18 1.06
C LYS A 4 9.20 10.43 2.46
N SER A 5 9.05 11.70 2.86
CA SER A 5 8.48 12.05 4.19
C SER A 5 7.02 11.63 4.35
N LEU A 6 6.27 11.57 3.24
CA LEU A 6 4.89 11.11 3.25
C LEU A 6 4.84 9.59 3.44
N ILE A 7 5.70 8.85 2.76
CA ILE A 7 5.80 7.40 2.90
C ILE A 7 6.26 7.01 4.30
N ASP A 8 7.30 7.66 4.82
CA ASP A 8 7.81 7.42 6.18
C ASP A 8 6.70 7.64 7.23
N LYS A 9 5.86 8.67 7.03
CA LYS A 9 4.69 8.90 7.88
C LYS A 9 3.71 7.73 7.81
N VAL A 10 3.32 7.29 6.61
CA VAL A 10 2.38 6.15 6.46
C VAL A 10 2.92 4.90 7.15
N ILE A 11 4.21 4.58 6.96
CA ILE A 11 4.85 3.43 7.60
C ILE A 11 4.75 3.55 9.13
N SER A 12 5.08 4.72 9.69
CA SER A 12 5.05 4.95 11.15
C SER A 12 3.66 4.82 11.76
N GLU A 13 2.60 5.07 10.99
CA GLU A 13 1.21 5.02 11.46
C GLU A 13 0.61 3.60 11.37
N THR A 14 1.28 2.66 10.67
CA THR A 14 0.77 1.29 10.53
C THR A 14 0.97 0.41 11.76
N ASN A 15 1.88 0.78 12.67
CA ASN A 15 2.35 -0.07 13.79
C ASN A 15 2.85 -1.46 13.35
N LEU A 16 3.25 -1.62 12.09
CA LEU A 16 3.83 -2.84 11.54
C LEU A 16 5.35 -2.69 11.44
N PRO A 17 6.10 -3.81 11.37
CA PRO A 17 7.54 -3.75 11.20
C PRO A 17 7.93 -2.98 9.93
N GLU A 18 8.77 -1.94 10.08
CA GLU A 18 9.15 -1.04 8.96
C GLU A 18 9.69 -1.83 7.77
N GLU A 19 10.55 -2.81 8.01
CA GLU A 19 11.17 -3.63 6.95
C GLU A 19 10.13 -4.35 6.07
N LEU A 20 9.03 -4.80 6.67
CA LEU A 20 7.97 -5.49 5.93
C LEU A 20 7.15 -4.52 5.07
N ILE A 21 6.77 -3.37 5.64
CA ILE A 21 5.87 -2.42 4.96
C ILE A 21 6.60 -1.59 3.92
N LYS A 22 7.86 -1.25 4.17
CA LYS A 22 8.62 -0.36 3.30
C LYS A 22 8.82 -0.96 1.91
N GLU A 23 9.22 -2.23 1.83
CA GLU A 23 9.43 -2.91 0.55
C GLU A 23 8.11 -3.05 -0.22
N GLU A 24 7.04 -3.47 0.46
CA GLU A 24 5.73 -3.64 -0.14
C GLU A 24 5.16 -2.30 -0.66
N LEU A 25 5.18 -1.25 0.16
CA LEU A 25 4.68 0.06 -0.21
C LEU A 25 5.48 0.67 -1.37
N TYR A 26 6.81 0.50 -1.38
CA TYR A 26 7.65 0.96 -2.49
C TYR A 26 7.35 0.19 -3.77
N SER A 27 7.07 -1.12 -3.67
CA SER A 27 6.68 -1.94 -4.80
C SER A 27 5.33 -1.47 -5.38
N LEU A 28 4.31 -1.25 -4.55
CA LEU A 28 2.99 -0.77 -4.99
C LEU A 28 3.09 0.56 -5.72
N ILE A 29 3.84 1.52 -5.17
CA ILE A 29 4.07 2.83 -5.78
C ILE A 29 4.74 2.69 -7.16
N ARG A 30 5.76 1.82 -7.28
CA ARG A 30 6.46 1.61 -8.55
C ARG A 30 5.61 0.88 -9.58
N GLN A 31 4.78 -0.07 -9.15
CA GLN A 31 3.84 -0.78 -10.02
C GLN A 31 2.81 0.18 -10.63
N ALA A 32 2.40 1.22 -9.90
CA ALA A 32 1.57 2.31 -10.40
C ALA A 32 2.32 3.31 -11.31
N GLY A 33 3.60 3.05 -11.64
CA GLY A 33 4.42 3.94 -12.48
C GLY A 33 4.86 5.24 -11.78
N LEU A 34 4.76 5.29 -10.45
CA LEU A 34 5.07 6.48 -9.66
C LEU A 34 6.45 6.36 -8.99
N SER A 35 7.02 7.50 -8.62
CA SER A 35 8.29 7.57 -7.89
C SER A 35 8.05 7.81 -6.40
N PRO A 36 8.54 6.93 -5.50
CA PRO A 36 8.45 7.12 -4.05
C PRO A 36 9.01 8.46 -3.56
N GLU A 37 10.05 8.98 -4.22
CA GLU A 37 10.72 10.22 -3.81
C GLU A 37 9.87 11.47 -4.12
N THR A 38 9.07 11.41 -5.18
CA THR A 38 8.30 12.56 -5.69
C THR A 38 6.79 12.35 -5.65
N ILE A 39 6.32 11.27 -5.03
CA ILE A 39 4.89 10.96 -4.94
C ILE A 39 4.15 12.04 -4.15
N LYS A 40 2.95 12.38 -4.62
CA LYS A 40 2.02 13.27 -3.94
C LYS A 40 1.01 12.47 -3.13
N GLU A 41 0.40 13.13 -2.15
CA GLU A 41 -0.60 12.52 -1.28
C GLU A 41 -1.81 11.96 -2.04
N GLU A 42 -2.28 12.67 -3.07
CA GLU A 42 -3.38 12.23 -3.94
C GLU A 42 -3.07 10.90 -4.61
N ASN A 43 -1.90 10.79 -5.26
CA ASN A 43 -1.45 9.57 -5.92
C ASN A 43 -1.23 8.42 -4.92
N LEU A 44 -0.64 8.71 -3.75
CA LEU A 44 -0.43 7.67 -2.73
C LEU A 44 -1.76 7.12 -2.21
N ARG A 45 -2.77 7.99 -2.05
CA ARG A 45 -4.12 7.58 -1.66
C ARG A 45 -4.74 6.64 -2.70
N GLU A 46 -4.61 6.96 -4.00
CA GLU A 46 -5.11 6.10 -5.08
C GLU A 46 -4.46 4.72 -5.05
N VAL A 47 -3.12 4.66 -4.96
CA VAL A 47 -2.37 3.40 -4.88
C VAL A 47 -2.83 2.54 -3.69
N LEU A 48 -3.03 3.15 -2.52
CA LEU A 48 -3.47 2.42 -1.33
C LEU A 48 -4.93 1.94 -1.43
N VAL A 49 -5.80 2.70 -2.10
CA VAL A 49 -7.18 2.28 -2.35
C VAL A 49 -7.23 1.06 -3.26
N GLU A 50 -6.45 1.06 -4.33
CA GLU A 50 -6.35 -0.09 -5.24
C GLU A 50 -5.84 -1.33 -4.51
N TYR A 51 -4.74 -1.19 -3.75
CA TYR A 51 -4.22 -2.28 -2.91
C TYR A 51 -5.28 -2.83 -1.94
N LEU A 52 -5.99 -1.95 -1.23
CA LEU A 52 -7.02 -2.37 -0.27
C LEU A 52 -8.17 -3.12 -0.97
N GLN A 53 -8.57 -2.69 -2.16
CA GLN A 53 -9.60 -3.39 -2.94
C GLN A 53 -9.13 -4.79 -3.32
N GLU A 54 -7.88 -4.95 -3.77
CA GLU A 54 -7.32 -6.27 -4.09
C GLU A 54 -7.27 -7.18 -2.87
N VAL A 55 -6.79 -6.68 -1.74
CA VAL A 55 -6.74 -7.43 -0.47
C VAL A 55 -8.14 -7.88 -0.05
N ILE A 56 -9.14 -7.01 -0.13
CA ILE A 56 -10.54 -7.36 0.20
C ILE A 56 -11.06 -8.44 -0.75
N LEU A 57 -10.80 -8.33 -2.06
CA LEU A 57 -11.23 -9.34 -3.03
C LEU A 57 -10.56 -10.70 -2.80
N GLN A 58 -9.26 -10.72 -2.45
CA GLN A 58 -8.54 -11.95 -2.11
C GLN A 58 -9.06 -12.57 -0.81
N ALA A 59 -9.32 -11.74 0.20
CA ALA A 59 -9.93 -12.18 1.45
C ALA A 59 -11.31 -12.81 1.20
N GLN A 60 -12.17 -12.16 0.39
CA GLN A 60 -13.49 -12.69 0.04
C GLN A 60 -13.42 -14.04 -0.67
N LYS A 61 -12.48 -14.23 -1.62
CA LYS A 61 -12.27 -15.53 -2.26
C LYS A 61 -11.86 -16.60 -1.26
N SER A 62 -10.92 -16.28 -0.37
CA SER A 62 -10.40 -17.19 0.65
C SER A 62 -11.49 -17.60 1.66
N PHE A 63 -12.36 -16.68 2.06
CA PHE A 63 -13.46 -16.97 2.99
C PHE A 63 -14.66 -17.65 2.30
N GLY A 64 -14.89 -17.40 1.01
CA GLY A 64 -15.95 -18.06 0.23
C GLY A 64 -15.66 -19.52 -0.06
N GLU A 65 -14.39 -19.89 -0.25
CA GLU A 65 -13.96 -21.27 -0.54
C GLU A 65 -13.95 -22.20 0.69
N THR A 66 -14.09 -21.67 1.91
CA THR A 66 -14.17 -22.48 3.15
C THR A 66 -15.59 -23.06 3.39
N SER A 67 -16.55 -22.77 2.50
CA SER A 67 -17.93 -23.27 2.58
C SER A 67 -18.28 -24.23 1.43
N LEU A 68 -17.53 -25.34 1.26
CA LEU A 68 -17.94 -26.51 0.48
C LEU A 68 -17.39 -27.81 1.07
#